data_AF-A2WZ79-F1
#
_entry.id   AF-A2WZ79-F1
#
_cell.length_a   1.000
_cell.length_b   1.000
_cell.length_c   1.000
_cell.angle_alpha   90.00
_cell.angle_beta   90.00
_cell.angle_gamma   90.00
#
_symmetry.space_group_name_H-M   'P 1'
#
loop_
_entity.id
_entity.type
_entity.pdbx_description
1 polymer ?
#
loop_
_entity_poly.entity_id
_entity_poly.type
_entity_poly.pdbx_seq_one_letter_code
_entity_poly.pdbx_strand_id
1 'polypeptide(L)'
;MVASDEFRRVFGSFDQDGDGKISATELRLCVKASLGEDMPDEEVQELMALADTDGDGLLDEEEFVRLVTEMEADGDEEEDDDDETCRCLREAFAMYEMEGRGCITPLSLKLMLSKLGTHLDVAECQAMICRFDMNGDGVLTFDEFKTMMMA
;
A
#
# COMPACT_ATOMS: atom_id res chain seq x y z
N MET A 1 19.50 -3.30 7.80
CA MET A 1 20.07 -4.63 7.52
C MET A 1 19.15 -5.65 8.18
N VAL A 2 18.07 -6.05 7.50
CA VAL A 2 17.10 -7.02 8.03
C VAL A 2 16.78 -8.08 6.96
N ALA A 3 16.73 -7.66 5.69
CA ALA A 3 16.59 -8.53 4.52
C ALA A 3 17.45 -9.82 4.53
N SER A 4 18.77 -9.72 4.75
CA SER A 4 19.67 -10.86 4.52
C SER A 4 19.48 -12.08 5.44
N ASP A 5 18.86 -11.92 6.61
CA ASP A 5 18.67 -13.04 7.55
C ASP A 5 17.36 -13.80 7.27
N GLU A 6 16.31 -13.10 6.85
CA GLU A 6 15.03 -13.71 6.46
C GLU A 6 15.15 -14.45 5.14
N PHE A 7 15.77 -13.84 4.11
CA PHE A 7 15.99 -14.51 2.83
C PHE A 7 16.79 -15.80 2.99
N ARG A 8 17.82 -15.82 3.84
CA ARG A 8 18.60 -17.05 4.10
C ARG A 8 17.82 -18.15 4.77
N ARG A 9 16.90 -17.79 5.68
CA ARG A 9 16.04 -18.77 6.36
C ARG A 9 15.01 -19.35 5.40
N VAL A 10 14.41 -18.50 4.57
CA VAL A 10 13.47 -18.92 3.53
C VAL A 10 14.21 -19.77 2.50
N PHE A 11 15.31 -19.27 1.92
CA PHE A 11 16.13 -19.99 0.95
C PHE A 11 16.54 -21.38 1.46
N GLY A 12 17.08 -21.47 2.68
CA GLY A 12 17.45 -22.75 3.29
C GLY A 12 16.28 -23.66 3.70
N SER A 13 15.03 -23.17 3.67
CA SER A 13 13.83 -24.00 3.81
C SER A 13 13.34 -24.55 2.47
N PHE A 14 13.67 -23.87 1.37
CA PHE A 14 13.35 -24.29 0.00
C PHE A 14 14.42 -25.24 -0.54
N ASP A 15 15.71 -24.91 -0.38
CA ASP A 15 16.86 -25.75 -0.74
C ASP A 15 16.97 -26.95 0.24
N GLN A 16 16.39 -28.08 -0.15
CA GLN A 16 16.37 -29.28 0.70
C GLN A 16 17.64 -30.10 0.57
N ASP A 17 18.27 -30.08 -0.61
CA ASP A 17 19.47 -30.86 -0.86
C ASP A 17 20.78 -30.12 -0.51
N GLY A 18 20.70 -28.80 -0.29
CA GLY A 18 21.79 -27.97 0.18
C GLY A 18 22.81 -27.64 -0.90
N ASP A 19 22.42 -27.68 -2.17
CA ASP A 19 23.29 -27.34 -3.30
C ASP A 19 23.44 -25.82 -3.50
N GLY A 20 22.67 -25.03 -2.73
CA GLY A 20 22.66 -23.58 -2.82
C GLY A 20 21.85 -23.06 -3.99
N LYS A 21 20.95 -23.88 -4.55
CA LYS A 21 20.00 -23.53 -5.61
C LYS A 21 18.63 -24.11 -5.29
N ILE A 22 17.58 -23.60 -5.92
CA ILE A 22 16.22 -24.09 -5.75
C ILE A 22 15.72 -24.61 -7.09
N SER A 23 15.45 -25.91 -7.17
CA SER A 23 14.85 -26.52 -8.35
C SER A 23 13.33 -26.28 -8.41
N ALA A 24 12.73 -26.43 -9.60
CA ALA A 24 11.27 -26.35 -9.80
C ALA A 24 10.50 -27.26 -8.81
N THR A 25 11.07 -28.43 -8.56
CA THR A 25 10.47 -29.45 -7.71
C THR A 25 10.51 -29.03 -6.24
N GLU A 26 11.62 -28.44 -5.80
CA GLU A 26 11.79 -27.93 -4.45
C GLU A 26 10.95 -26.69 -4.18
N LEU A 27 10.88 -25.76 -5.15
CA LEU A 27 9.99 -24.60 -5.07
C LEU A 27 8.54 -25.04 -4.84
N ARG A 28 8.03 -25.96 -5.65
CA ARG A 28 6.67 -26.49 -5.52
C ARG A 28 6.46 -27.23 -4.20
N LEU A 29 7.40 -28.08 -3.80
CA LEU A 29 7.30 -28.83 -2.55
C LEU A 29 7.28 -27.89 -1.34
N CYS A 30 8.09 -26.84 -1.38
CA CYS A 30 8.20 -25.90 -0.28
C CYS A 30 7.00 -24.94 -0.23
N VAL A 31 6.53 -24.43 -1.37
CA VAL A 31 5.25 -23.69 -1.47
C VAL A 31 4.10 -24.52 -0.90
N LYS A 32 4.00 -25.80 -1.30
CA LYS A 32 3.00 -26.71 -0.76
C LYS A 32 3.12 -26.97 0.73
N ALA A 33 4.34 -27.08 1.25
CA ALA A 33 4.58 -27.32 2.67
C ALA A 33 4.34 -26.05 3.52
N SER A 34 4.63 -24.88 2.97
CA SER A 34 4.60 -23.59 3.68
C SER A 34 3.23 -22.91 3.60
N LEU A 35 2.63 -22.87 2.41
CA LEU A 35 1.34 -22.23 2.13
C LEU A 35 0.18 -23.23 2.15
N GLY A 36 0.45 -24.54 2.08
CA GLY A 36 -0.59 -25.57 2.07
C GLY A 36 -1.32 -25.72 0.73
N GLU A 37 -0.95 -24.95 -0.28
CA GLU A 37 -1.54 -24.97 -1.62
C GLU A 37 -0.66 -25.72 -2.63
N ASP A 38 -1.29 -26.51 -3.50
CA ASP A 38 -0.62 -27.24 -4.56
C ASP A 38 -0.55 -26.36 -5.81
N MET A 39 0.64 -25.85 -6.12
CA MET A 39 0.84 -25.06 -7.33
C MET A 39 1.01 -25.99 -8.54
N PRO A 40 0.26 -25.78 -9.64
CA PRO A 40 0.35 -26.59 -10.85
C PRO A 40 1.71 -26.43 -11.54
N ASP A 41 2.17 -27.48 -12.24
CA ASP A 41 3.46 -27.47 -12.96
C ASP A 41 3.60 -26.28 -13.93
N GLU A 42 2.52 -25.90 -14.62
CA GLU A 42 2.52 -24.74 -15.53
C GLU A 42 2.91 -23.44 -14.82
N GLU A 43 2.35 -23.18 -13.64
CA GLU A 43 2.60 -21.96 -12.87
C GLU A 43 4.01 -21.96 -12.27
N VAL A 44 4.48 -23.11 -11.78
CA VAL A 44 5.87 -23.27 -11.32
C VAL A 44 6.86 -23.05 -12.48
N GLN A 45 6.54 -23.54 -13.68
CA GLN A 45 7.36 -23.33 -14.87
C GLN A 45 7.39 -21.85 -15.28
N GLU A 46 6.25 -21.14 -15.20
CA GLU A 46 6.19 -19.71 -15.47
C GLU A 46 7.00 -18.89 -14.45
N LEU A 47 6.86 -19.20 -13.15
CA LEU A 47 7.63 -18.55 -12.08
C LEU A 47 9.13 -18.81 -12.23
N MET A 48 9.52 -20.06 -12.54
CA MET A 48 10.91 -20.36 -12.83
C MET A 48 11.39 -19.60 -14.06
N ALA A 49 10.66 -19.61 -15.18
CA ALA A 49 11.09 -18.91 -16.39
C ALA A 49 11.18 -17.38 -16.22
N LEU A 50 10.45 -16.81 -15.27
CA LEU A 50 10.52 -15.39 -14.93
C LEU A 50 11.73 -15.06 -14.04
N ALA A 51 12.04 -15.95 -13.10
CA ALA A 51 13.10 -15.76 -12.12
C ALA A 51 14.48 -16.18 -12.65
N ASP A 52 14.54 -17.33 -13.32
CA ASP A 52 15.71 -17.95 -13.96
C ASP A 52 16.16 -17.10 -15.15
N THR A 53 17.16 -16.26 -14.90
CA THR A 53 17.69 -15.29 -15.86
C THR A 53 18.85 -15.87 -16.63
N ASP A 54 19.60 -16.77 -16.01
CA ASP A 54 20.75 -17.42 -16.61
C ASP A 54 20.35 -18.65 -17.45
N GLY A 55 19.12 -19.14 -17.26
CA GLY A 55 18.50 -20.22 -18.02
C GLY A 55 19.01 -21.60 -17.63
N ASP A 56 19.50 -21.77 -16.39
CA ASP A 56 20.02 -23.04 -15.91
C ASP A 56 18.93 -23.99 -15.36
N GLY A 57 17.70 -23.49 -15.24
CA GLY A 57 16.53 -24.22 -14.74
C GLY A 57 16.49 -24.36 -13.23
N LEU A 58 17.31 -23.62 -12.50
CA LEU A 58 17.40 -23.54 -11.04
C LEU A 58 17.35 -22.07 -10.64
N LEU A 59 17.02 -21.78 -9.37
CA LEU A 59 17.09 -20.41 -8.84
C LEU A 59 18.24 -20.31 -7.85
N ASP A 60 19.21 -19.46 -8.14
CA ASP A 60 20.24 -19.10 -7.17
C ASP A 60 19.74 -18.10 -6.11
N GLU A 61 20.57 -17.80 -5.10
CA GLU A 61 20.20 -16.87 -4.01
C GLU A 61 19.81 -15.48 -4.55
N GLU A 62 20.49 -14.96 -5.58
CA GLU A 62 20.19 -13.63 -6.14
C GLU A 62 18.89 -13.66 -6.94
N GLU A 63 18.66 -14.70 -7.73
CA GLU A 63 17.44 -14.88 -8.52
C GLU A 63 16.21 -15.13 -7.66
N PHE A 64 16.35 -15.94 -6.61
CA PHE A 64 15.27 -16.19 -5.65
C PHE A 64 14.92 -14.91 -4.87
N VAL A 65 15.90 -14.15 -4.41
CA VAL A 65 15.65 -12.87 -3.73
C VAL A 65 14.96 -11.89 -4.68
N ARG A 66 15.37 -11.84 -5.94
CA ARG A 66 14.71 -11.00 -6.94
C ARG A 66 13.28 -11.44 -7.18
N LEU A 67 13.05 -12.74 -7.35
CA LEU A 67 11.72 -13.32 -7.53
C LEU A 67 10.80 -13.05 -6.34
N VAL A 68 11.26 -13.28 -5.10
CA VAL A 68 10.48 -13.00 -3.90
C VAL A 68 10.24 -11.50 -3.75
N THR A 69 11.22 -10.65 -4.04
CA THR A 69 11.02 -9.20 -3.99
C THR A 69 10.03 -8.73 -5.06
N GLU A 70 10.03 -9.35 -6.23
CA GLU A 70 9.12 -9.02 -7.33
C GLU A 70 7.71 -9.59 -7.10
N MET A 71 7.60 -10.80 -6.52
CA MET A 71 6.32 -11.36 -6.07
C MET A 71 5.75 -10.67 -4.83
N GLU A 72 6.59 -10.21 -3.90
CA GLU A 72 6.14 -9.36 -2.78
C GLU A 72 5.83 -7.94 -3.26
N ALA A 73 6.38 -7.48 -4.39
CA ALA A 73 6.00 -6.22 -5.01
C ALA A 73 4.70 -6.33 -5.84
N ASP A 74 4.41 -7.49 -6.43
CA ASP A 74 3.15 -7.76 -7.16
C ASP A 74 2.04 -8.30 -6.22
N GLY A 75 2.40 -8.67 -4.99
CA GLY A 75 1.50 -8.93 -3.85
C GLY A 75 1.21 -7.70 -2.99
N ASP A 76 1.71 -6.52 -3.39
CA ASP A 76 1.42 -5.20 -2.81
C ASP A 76 0.65 -4.32 -3.82
N GLU A 77 -0.33 -4.93 -4.49
CA GLU A 77 -1.58 -4.28 -4.87
C GLU A 77 -2.67 -5.13 -4.18
N GLU A 78 -3.03 -4.96 -2.90
CA GLU A 78 -3.59 -3.82 -2.17
C GLU A 78 -3.31 -4.04 -0.66
N GLU A 79 -3.00 -3.05 0.20
CA GLU A 79 -3.96 -2.20 0.93
C GLU A 79 -3.20 -1.20 1.86
N ASP A 80 -3.09 0.06 1.44
CA ASP A 80 -3.25 1.22 2.36
C ASP A 80 -4.58 1.93 2.00
N ASP A 81 -5.58 1.15 1.54
CA ASP A 81 -6.99 1.55 1.40
C ASP A 81 -7.88 0.79 2.42
N ASP A 82 -7.37 0.51 3.62
CA ASP A 82 -8.22 0.22 4.77
C ASP A 82 -7.95 1.22 5.89
N ASP A 83 -8.47 2.41 5.66
CA ASP A 83 -8.95 3.21 6.77
C ASP A 83 -10.46 3.34 6.52
N GLU A 84 -11.27 2.54 7.21
CA GLU A 84 -12.73 2.73 7.27
C GLU A 84 -13.08 4.23 7.50
N THR A 85 -12.21 4.95 8.20
CA THR A 85 -12.23 6.41 8.35
C THR A 85 -12.07 7.17 7.02
N CYS A 86 -11.21 6.78 6.07
CA CYS A 86 -11.07 7.41 4.73
C CYS A 86 -12.39 7.43 3.95
N ARG A 87 -13.19 6.36 4.03
CA ARG A 87 -14.47 6.29 3.31
C ARG A 87 -15.46 7.32 3.85
N CYS A 88 -15.62 7.40 5.17
CA CYS A 88 -16.46 8.42 5.81
C CYS A 88 -15.89 9.84 5.65
N LEU A 89 -14.57 9.99 5.67
CA LEU A 89 -13.89 11.28 5.52
C LEU A 89 -14.03 11.83 4.11
N ARG A 90 -13.98 10.99 3.09
CA ARG A 90 -14.19 11.40 1.69
C ARG A 90 -15.61 11.87 1.45
N GLU A 91 -16.59 11.20 2.04
CA GLU A 91 -17.99 11.65 2.02
C GLU A 91 -18.17 12.97 2.78
N ALA A 92 -17.59 13.09 3.97
CA ALA A 92 -17.62 14.33 4.76
C ALA A 92 -16.93 15.48 4.01
N PHE A 93 -15.74 15.25 3.47
CA PHE A 93 -14.99 16.21 2.66
C PHE A 93 -15.81 16.68 1.47
N ALA A 94 -16.45 15.76 0.73
CA ALA A 94 -17.34 16.10 -0.37
C ALA A 94 -18.55 16.95 0.04
N MET A 95 -19.02 16.88 1.30
CA MET A 95 -20.06 17.78 1.78
C MET A 95 -19.55 19.21 2.00
N TYR A 96 -18.29 19.37 2.43
CA TYR A 96 -17.67 20.68 2.64
C TYR A 96 -17.08 21.27 1.36
N GLU A 97 -16.71 20.42 0.41
CA GLU A 97 -16.13 20.76 -0.87
C GLU A 97 -17.23 21.23 -1.84
N MET A 98 -17.62 22.49 -1.70
CA MET A 98 -18.46 23.14 -2.71
C MET A 98 -17.59 23.53 -3.89
N GLU A 99 -17.88 22.93 -5.06
CA GLU A 99 -17.46 23.28 -6.44
C GLU A 99 -16.61 22.23 -7.20
N GLY A 100 -16.41 21.02 -6.69
CA GLY A 100 -15.66 19.96 -7.39
C GLY A 100 -14.18 20.29 -7.62
N ARG A 101 -13.62 21.22 -6.83
CA ARG A 101 -12.22 21.65 -6.89
C ARG A 101 -11.28 20.75 -6.09
N GLY A 102 -11.82 19.84 -5.28
CA GLY A 102 -11.01 18.97 -4.42
C GLY A 102 -10.30 19.71 -3.28
N CYS A 103 -10.80 20.89 -2.90
CA CYS A 103 -10.29 21.68 -1.78
C CYS A 103 -11.41 22.42 -1.03
N ILE A 104 -11.31 22.47 0.29
CA ILE A 104 -12.26 23.19 1.16
C ILE A 104 -11.72 24.61 1.36
N THR A 105 -12.48 25.58 0.87
CA THR A 105 -12.17 27.00 1.07
C THR A 105 -12.86 27.54 2.34
N PRO A 106 -12.41 28.68 2.91
CA PRO A 106 -13.07 29.32 4.05
C PRO A 106 -14.55 29.64 3.78
N LEU A 107 -14.90 29.91 2.52
CA LEU A 107 -16.26 30.17 2.08
C LEU A 107 -17.08 28.87 2.03
N SER A 108 -16.54 27.80 1.44
CA SER A 108 -17.20 26.49 1.37
C SER A 108 -17.46 25.92 2.76
N LEU A 109 -16.48 26.05 3.66
CA LEU A 109 -16.57 25.68 5.07
C LEU A 109 -17.67 26.49 5.79
N LYS A 110 -17.67 27.83 5.65
CA LYS A 110 -18.69 28.70 6.23
C LYS A 110 -20.10 28.35 5.77
N LEU A 111 -20.28 28.07 4.48
CA LEU A 111 -21.58 27.74 3.90
C LEU A 111 -22.12 26.42 4.45
N MET A 112 -21.28 25.40 4.59
CA MET A 112 -21.71 24.11 5.14
C MET A 112 -22.00 24.20 6.65
N LEU A 113 -21.18 24.94 7.41
CA LEU A 113 -21.43 25.19 8.84
C LEU A 113 -22.72 25.99 9.07
N SER A 114 -22.99 26.98 8.22
CA SER A 114 -24.25 27.73 8.22
C SER A 114 -25.45 26.82 7.95
N LYS A 115 -25.31 25.80 7.09
CA LYS A 115 -26.35 24.79 6.83
C LYS A 115 -26.57 23.83 8.01
N LEU A 116 -25.52 23.53 8.78
CA LEU A 116 -25.58 22.70 10.00
C LEU A 116 -26.10 23.48 11.22
N GLY A 117 -26.42 24.78 11.07
CA GLY A 117 -26.97 25.62 12.14
C GLY A 117 -25.92 26.26 13.04
N THR A 118 -24.65 26.25 12.62
CA THR A 118 -23.56 26.96 13.30
C THR A 118 -23.23 28.26 12.57
N HIS A 119 -23.12 29.35 13.34
CA HIS A 119 -22.79 30.67 12.80
C HIS A 119 -21.33 30.98 13.11
N LEU A 120 -20.46 30.73 12.14
CA LEU A 120 -19.06 31.11 12.18
C LEU A 120 -18.81 32.21 11.16
N ASP A 121 -18.01 33.20 11.54
CA ASP A 121 -17.58 34.25 10.63
C ASP A 121 -16.43 33.78 9.74
N VAL A 122 -16.21 34.49 8.62
CA VAL A 122 -15.17 34.10 7.64
C VAL A 122 -13.79 34.05 8.30
N ALA A 123 -13.52 34.98 9.22
CA ALA A 123 -12.27 35.02 9.98
C ALA A 123 -12.09 33.80 10.89
N GLU A 124 -13.16 33.26 11.47
CA GLU A 124 -13.10 32.06 12.31
C GLU A 124 -12.90 30.79 11.46
N CYS A 125 -13.56 30.72 10.31
CA CYS A 125 -13.35 29.63 9.34
C CYS A 125 -11.90 29.63 8.81
N GLN A 126 -11.35 30.82 8.56
CA GLN A 126 -9.96 30.98 8.14
C GLN A 126 -8.98 30.58 9.25
N ALA A 127 -9.26 30.93 10.51
CA ALA A 127 -8.45 30.51 11.65
C ALA A 127 -8.48 28.99 11.88
N MET A 128 -9.62 28.33 11.58
CA MET A 128 -9.72 26.86 11.58
C MET A 128 -8.88 26.25 10.47
N ILE A 129 -8.99 26.77 9.24
CA ILE A 129 -8.22 26.29 8.09
C ILE A 129 -6.72 26.48 8.33
N CYS A 130 -6.28 27.68 8.72
CA CYS A 130 -4.86 27.98 8.96
C CYS A 130 -4.19 27.12 10.04
N ARG A 131 -4.94 26.40 10.88
CA ARG A 131 -4.34 25.47 11.85
C ARG A 131 -3.89 24.15 11.23
N PHE A 132 -4.54 23.74 10.15
CA PHE A 132 -4.36 22.45 9.49
C PHE A 132 -3.85 22.58 8.07
N ASP A 133 -3.95 23.77 7.48
CA ASP A 133 -3.31 24.19 6.23
C ASP A 133 -1.78 24.23 6.45
N MET A 134 -1.13 23.13 6.06
CA MET A 134 0.31 22.93 6.24
C MET A 134 1.10 23.65 5.15
N ASN A 135 0.50 23.78 3.97
CA ASN A 135 1.15 24.39 2.81
C ASN A 135 0.99 25.93 2.79
N GLY A 136 0.06 26.47 3.58
CA GLY A 136 -0.20 27.90 3.75
C GLY A 136 -0.97 28.55 2.59
N ASP A 137 -1.67 27.77 1.77
CA ASP A 137 -2.40 28.26 0.60
C ASP A 137 -3.81 28.81 0.94
N GLY A 138 -4.22 28.67 2.20
CA GLY A 138 -5.49 29.16 2.71
C GLY A 138 -6.68 28.28 2.35
N VAL A 139 -6.46 27.06 1.84
CA VAL A 139 -7.48 26.03 1.63
C VAL A 139 -7.09 24.73 2.33
N LEU A 140 -8.05 23.81 2.52
CA LEU A 140 -7.74 22.47 3.00
C LEU A 140 -7.90 21.48 1.86
N THR A 141 -6.82 20.78 1.55
CA THR A 141 -6.85 19.60 0.69
C THR A 141 -7.42 18.39 1.44
N PHE A 142 -7.72 17.31 0.71
CA PHE A 142 -8.20 16.07 1.33
C PHE A 142 -7.23 15.53 2.39
N ASP A 143 -5.92 15.65 2.15
CA ASP A 143 -4.87 15.18 3.06
C ASP A 143 -4.80 16.00 4.36
N GLU A 144 -4.91 17.32 4.26
CA GLU A 144 -4.95 18.23 5.41
C GLU A 144 -6.26 18.10 6.21
N PHE A 145 -7.37 17.88 5.51
CA PHE A 145 -8.66 17.58 6.15
C PHE A 145 -8.66 16.22 6.87
N LYS A 146 -8.01 15.21 6.28
CA LYS A 146 -7.80 13.90 6.91
C LYS A 146 -6.98 14.07 8.19
N THR A 147 -5.88 14.82 8.12
CA THR A 147 -5.05 15.16 9.29
C THR A 147 -5.86 15.89 10.37
N MET A 148 -6.79 16.78 9.98
CA MET A 148 -7.68 17.47 10.91
C MET A 148 -8.65 16.55 11.65
N MET A 149 -9.20 15.53 10.99
CA MET A 149 -10.14 14.59 11.61
C MET A 149 -9.46 13.47 12.40
N MET A 150 -8.16 13.26 12.16
CA MET A 150 -7.35 12.25 12.85
C MET A 150 -6.54 12.80 14.04
N ALA A 151 -6.57 14.12 14.27
CA ALA A 151 -5.88 14.81 15.37
C ALA A 151 -6.76 14.99 16.62
#